data_AF-A0A2G5N8N5-F1
#
_entry.id   AF-A0A2G5N8N5-F1
#
_cell.length_a   1.000
_cell.length_b   1.000
_cell.length_c   1.000
_cell.angle_alpha   90.00
_cell.angle_beta   90.00
_cell.angle_gamma   90.00
#
_symmetry.space_group_name_H-M   'P 1'
#
loop_
_entity.id
_entity.type
_entity.pdbx_description
1 polymer ?
#
loop_
_entity_poly.entity_id
_entity_poly.type
_entity_poly.pdbx_seq_one_letter_code
_entity_poly.pdbx_strand_id
1 'polypeptide(L)'
;MQKISESSSARLARFEAYAKDQTQINSNKAAKALSDKISFIKTITLEIKPFESVITQTNENILNLASKTSKLEKDFAEIKETILNGDIERITESINNFDSSIYTEITEYVDFLQSELSKIIDDSALETIFLAKQNTVRELNSKKILLDNKTNIEAEIKRKKQHDAYSKIKLQTNPRTITQLSSSISETYLTTSLKDYFTTELEELGFRNYSVSANTRSSNGSQLFKISLAESKSISVHQIASEGEQKCLALASILAELKADNRRSGVIFDDPVNSLDHKWRLKIARRLIKESLDRQVIIFTHEIVFLKLLLEEAETSTNPNIQIASLDRSLKNSGIVKNSLPWDALPTSKRIIQLDAMLRELKKTELISEIDYNNQAGSFYGYLREAWERLVEEKLLNKVVERFGRAIQTNRLKRLKDISDDDIQIIETAMGKCSALFKGHDTAPGLYETMPASEEIEKDIKTIKDFEKELTGTRKRN
;
A
#
# COMPACT_ATOMS: atom_id res chain seq x y z
N MET A 1 -105.51 43.49 113.76
CA MET A 1 -104.27 43.26 112.99
C MET A 1 -103.18 42.86 113.96
N GLN A 2 -102.76 41.59 113.95
CA GLN A 2 -101.68 41.14 114.82
C GLN A 2 -100.34 41.55 114.18
N LYS A 3 -99.55 42.37 114.87
CA LYS A 3 -98.21 42.77 114.44
C LYS A 3 -97.32 41.52 114.40
N ILE A 4 -96.86 41.16 113.20
CA ILE A 4 -95.94 40.06 112.97
C ILE A 4 -94.57 40.45 113.56
N SER A 5 -94.03 39.64 114.46
CA SER A 5 -92.67 39.83 115.00
C SER A 5 -91.62 39.58 113.92
N GLU A 6 -90.46 40.21 114.04
CA GLU A 6 -89.33 40.09 113.11
C GLU A 6 -88.95 38.62 112.83
N SER A 7 -89.05 37.76 113.85
CA SER A 7 -88.84 36.31 113.75
C SER A 7 -89.84 35.61 112.81
N SER A 8 -91.10 36.06 112.81
CA SER A 8 -92.18 35.49 112.01
C SER A 8 -92.08 35.96 110.56
N SER A 9 -91.64 37.19 110.31
CA SER A 9 -91.32 37.69 108.97
C SER A 9 -90.16 36.91 108.34
N ALA A 10 -89.09 36.62 109.10
CA ALA A 10 -87.97 35.83 108.62
C ALA A 10 -88.36 34.37 108.28
N ARG A 11 -89.26 33.76 109.06
CA ARG A 11 -89.79 32.40 108.77
C ARG A 11 -90.66 32.39 107.52
N LEU A 12 -91.53 33.40 107.34
CA LEU A 12 -92.36 33.54 106.15
C LEU A 12 -91.52 33.76 104.90
N ALA A 13 -90.46 34.58 104.97
CA ALA A 13 -89.52 34.77 103.87
C ALA A 13 -88.75 33.48 103.51
N ARG A 14 -88.33 32.67 104.50
CA ARG A 14 -87.71 31.35 104.23
C ARG A 14 -88.70 30.36 103.61
N PHE A 15 -89.95 30.38 104.05
CA PHE A 15 -90.99 29.52 103.49
C PHE A 15 -91.36 29.93 102.06
N GLU A 16 -91.44 31.24 101.77
CA GLU A 16 -91.67 31.74 100.42
C GLU A 16 -90.48 31.47 99.49
N ALA A 17 -89.24 31.59 99.98
CA ALA A 17 -88.04 31.20 99.25
C ALA A 17 -88.00 29.69 98.95
N TYR A 18 -88.41 28.84 99.90
CA TYR A 18 -88.52 27.39 99.71
C TYR A 18 -89.68 27.01 98.78
N ALA A 19 -90.83 27.70 98.86
CA ALA A 19 -91.98 27.47 97.99
C ALA A 19 -91.74 27.93 96.54
N LYS A 20 -90.88 28.94 96.33
CA LYS A 20 -90.39 29.37 95.01
C LYS A 20 -89.11 28.65 94.58
N ASP A 21 -88.61 27.71 95.38
CA ASP A 21 -87.40 26.97 95.08
C ASP A 21 -87.66 25.93 93.98
N GLN A 22 -87.41 26.34 92.73
CA GLN A 22 -87.56 25.49 91.55
C GLN A 22 -86.40 24.49 91.39
N THR A 23 -85.45 24.46 92.33
CA THR A 23 -84.22 23.64 92.24
C THR A 23 -84.52 22.16 92.08
N GLN A 24 -85.50 21.61 92.80
CA GLN A 24 -85.86 20.19 92.68
C GLN A 24 -86.49 19.85 91.32
N ILE A 25 -87.35 20.72 90.79
CA ILE A 25 -87.99 20.52 89.48
C ILE A 25 -86.96 20.64 88.35
N ASN A 26 -86.04 21.61 88.45
CA ASN A 26 -84.95 21.78 87.50
C ASN A 26 -83.95 20.61 87.57
N SER A 27 -83.65 20.11 88.77
CA SER A 27 -82.83 18.90 88.98
C SER A 27 -83.46 17.67 88.33
N ASN A 28 -84.76 17.43 88.54
CA ASN A 28 -85.46 16.28 87.94
C ASN A 28 -85.53 16.39 86.41
N LYS A 29 -85.74 17.60 85.86
CA LYS A 29 -85.70 17.84 84.41
C LYS A 29 -84.31 17.59 83.83
N ALA A 30 -83.25 18.06 84.51
CA ALA A 30 -81.88 17.84 84.10
C ALA A 30 -81.49 16.35 84.15
N ALA A 31 -81.89 15.65 85.22
CA ALA A 31 -81.66 14.21 85.36
C ALA A 31 -82.37 13.40 84.26
N LYS A 32 -83.61 13.75 83.92
CA LYS A 32 -84.32 13.12 82.81
C LYS A 32 -83.65 13.40 81.46
N ALA A 33 -83.29 14.65 81.19
CA ALA A 33 -82.59 15.02 79.95
C ALA A 33 -81.24 14.28 79.80
N LEU A 34 -80.49 14.13 80.90
CA LEU A 34 -79.25 13.34 80.92
C LEU A 34 -79.53 11.86 80.66
N SER A 35 -80.53 11.28 81.32
CA SER A 35 -80.93 9.88 81.12
C SER A 35 -81.36 9.60 79.68
N ASP A 36 -82.11 10.50 79.06
CA ASP A 36 -82.55 10.39 77.66
C ASP A 36 -81.37 10.50 76.67
N LYS A 37 -80.36 11.31 76.99
CA LYS A 37 -79.12 11.39 76.17
C LYS A 37 -78.24 10.16 76.34
N ILE A 38 -78.09 9.65 77.57
CA ILE A 38 -77.36 8.40 77.85
C ILE A 38 -78.01 7.21 77.12
N SER A 39 -79.34 7.12 77.13
CA SER A 39 -80.05 6.04 76.43
C SER A 39 -79.84 6.12 74.91
N PHE A 40 -79.85 7.32 74.32
CA PHE A 40 -79.51 7.52 72.92
C PHE A 40 -78.08 7.09 72.59
N ILE A 41 -77.07 7.51 73.37
CA ILE A 41 -75.67 7.15 73.13
C ILE A 41 -75.46 5.63 73.19
N LYS A 42 -76.16 4.93 74.10
CA LYS A 42 -76.11 3.46 74.15
C LYS A 42 -76.52 2.80 72.83
N THR A 43 -77.47 3.38 72.10
CA THR A 43 -77.94 2.84 70.81
C THR A 43 -76.99 3.08 69.63
N ILE A 44 -76.02 4.00 69.72
CA ILE A 44 -75.09 4.27 68.61
C ILE A 44 -74.02 3.17 68.56
N THR A 45 -73.89 2.47 67.44
CA THR A 45 -72.85 1.47 67.20
C THR A 45 -72.06 1.79 65.94
N LEU A 46 -70.76 1.54 65.98
CA LEU A 46 -69.87 1.58 64.83
C LEU A 46 -69.21 0.20 64.72
N GLU A 47 -69.55 -0.56 63.69
CA GLU A 47 -68.99 -1.89 63.44
C GLU A 47 -68.30 -1.89 62.07
N ILE A 48 -66.98 -2.07 62.06
CA ILE A 48 -66.19 -2.02 60.83
C ILE A 48 -65.95 -3.41 60.24
N LYS A 49 -66.06 -4.47 61.05
CA LYS A 49 -65.85 -5.87 60.65
C LYS A 49 -66.58 -6.31 59.36
N PRO A 50 -67.84 -5.92 59.10
CA PRO A 50 -68.53 -6.30 57.86
C PRO A 50 -67.85 -5.78 56.58
N PHE A 51 -66.96 -4.79 56.69
CA PHE A 51 -66.34 -4.09 55.55
C PHE A 51 -64.84 -4.41 55.38
N GLU A 52 -64.29 -5.41 56.08
CA GLU A 52 -62.86 -5.74 56.09
C GLU A 52 -62.29 -6.04 54.68
N SER A 53 -63.08 -6.70 53.82
CA SER A 53 -62.72 -6.99 52.44
C SER A 53 -62.59 -5.74 51.57
N VAL A 54 -63.48 -4.77 51.75
CA VAL A 54 -63.46 -3.49 51.02
C VAL A 54 -62.29 -2.64 51.47
N ILE A 55 -62.00 -2.65 52.77
CA ILE A 55 -60.86 -1.93 53.36
C ILE A 55 -59.54 -2.48 52.82
N THR A 56 -59.39 -3.81 52.75
CA THR A 56 -58.17 -4.44 52.20
C THR A 56 -57.95 -4.10 50.74
N GLN A 57 -58.99 -4.15 49.91
CA GLN A 57 -58.90 -3.77 48.50
C GLN A 57 -58.58 -2.28 48.30
N THR A 58 -59.13 -1.41 49.15
CA THR A 58 -58.94 0.04 49.05
C THR A 58 -57.59 0.51 49.61
N ASN A 59 -56.91 -0.33 50.39
CA ASN A 59 -55.60 -0.03 50.98
C ASN A 59 -54.48 0.19 49.94
N GLU A 60 -54.66 -0.30 48.70
CA GLU A 60 -53.76 0.00 47.57
C GLU A 60 -53.87 1.45 47.09
N ASN A 61 -55.01 2.10 47.35
CA ASN A 61 -55.35 3.44 46.86
C ASN A 61 -55.35 4.50 47.97
N ILE A 62 -55.67 4.11 49.20
CA ILE A 62 -55.58 4.97 50.39
C ILE A 62 -54.52 4.40 51.33
N LEU A 63 -53.44 5.16 51.52
CA LEU A 63 -52.28 4.75 52.29
C LEU A 63 -52.65 4.51 53.75
N ASN A 64 -52.40 3.29 54.25
CA ASN A 64 -52.65 2.86 55.63
C ASN A 64 -54.14 2.90 56.05
N LEU A 65 -55.08 2.72 55.13
CA LEU A 65 -56.51 2.73 55.42
C LEU A 65 -56.91 1.73 56.51
N ALA A 66 -56.38 0.50 56.44
CA ALA A 66 -56.75 -0.55 57.39
C ALA A 66 -56.38 -0.21 58.84
N SER A 67 -55.18 0.35 59.07
CA SER A 67 -54.75 0.74 60.41
C SER A 67 -55.50 1.98 60.91
N LYS A 68 -55.81 2.92 60.01
CA LYS A 68 -56.65 4.08 60.27
C LYS A 68 -58.06 3.68 60.70
N THR A 69 -58.75 2.81 59.97
CA THR A 69 -60.11 2.38 60.32
C THR A 69 -60.16 1.61 61.64
N SER A 70 -59.18 0.74 61.91
CA SER A 70 -59.11 0.03 63.20
C SER A 70 -58.85 0.98 64.38
N LYS A 71 -58.12 2.08 64.16
CA LYS A 71 -57.94 3.12 65.17
C LYS A 71 -59.26 3.85 65.44
N LEU A 72 -60.01 4.21 64.39
CA LEU A 72 -61.32 4.86 64.50
C LEU A 72 -62.33 4.03 65.31
N GLU A 73 -62.39 2.71 65.09
CA GLU A 73 -63.29 1.81 65.84
C GLU A 73 -62.93 1.77 67.35
N LYS A 74 -61.64 1.79 67.67
CA LYS A 74 -61.14 1.83 69.05
C LYS A 74 -61.43 3.18 69.71
N ASP A 75 -61.09 4.27 69.03
CA ASP A 75 -61.29 5.63 69.53
C ASP A 75 -62.80 5.90 69.75
N PHE A 76 -63.66 5.42 68.85
CA PHE A 76 -65.12 5.49 69.01
C PHE A 76 -65.62 4.73 70.24
N ALA A 77 -65.13 3.50 70.45
CA ALA A 77 -65.51 2.69 71.61
C ALA A 77 -65.07 3.35 72.93
N GLU A 78 -63.85 3.88 72.98
CA GLU A 78 -63.30 4.58 74.15
C GLU A 78 -64.05 5.88 74.45
N ILE A 79 -64.36 6.68 73.43
CA ILE A 79 -65.18 7.91 73.58
C ILE A 79 -66.57 7.56 74.09
N LYS A 80 -67.21 6.53 73.53
CA LYS A 80 -68.54 6.09 73.95
C LYS A 80 -68.54 5.66 75.42
N GLU A 81 -67.55 4.89 75.85
CA GLU A 81 -67.40 4.46 77.24
C GLU A 81 -67.16 5.65 78.18
N THR A 82 -66.28 6.56 77.80
CA THR A 82 -65.94 7.77 78.56
C THR A 82 -67.15 8.67 78.77
N ILE A 83 -67.98 8.86 77.73
CA ILE A 83 -69.23 9.63 77.82
C ILE A 83 -70.24 8.95 78.76
N LEU A 84 -70.35 7.61 78.71
CA LEU A 84 -71.27 6.87 79.58
C LEU A 84 -70.84 6.87 81.06
N ASN A 85 -69.53 6.97 81.33
CA ASN A 85 -68.96 7.04 82.67
C ASN A 85 -69.05 8.44 83.30
N GLY A 86 -69.36 9.49 82.52
CA GLY A 86 -69.66 10.84 83.03
C GLY A 86 -68.44 11.68 83.43
N ASP A 87 -67.25 11.32 82.96
CA ASP A 87 -65.98 12.04 83.24
C ASP A 87 -65.79 13.21 82.26
N ILE A 88 -66.18 14.43 82.67
CA ILE A 88 -66.22 15.61 81.80
C ILE A 88 -64.83 16.02 81.28
N GLU A 89 -63.78 15.88 82.09
CA GLU A 89 -62.41 16.24 81.69
C GLU A 89 -61.92 15.27 80.60
N ARG A 90 -62.13 13.97 80.83
CA ARG A 90 -61.74 12.93 79.89
C ARG A 90 -62.55 12.94 78.60
N ILE A 91 -63.85 13.29 78.66
CA ILE A 91 -64.68 13.50 77.46
C ILE A 91 -64.07 14.59 76.56
N THR A 92 -63.63 15.70 77.16
CA THR A 92 -63.07 16.83 76.41
C THR A 92 -61.74 16.45 75.73
N GLU A 93 -60.89 15.69 76.43
CA GLU A 93 -59.63 15.19 75.87
C GLU A 93 -59.86 14.15 74.75
N SER A 94 -60.77 13.19 74.94
CA SER A 94 -61.07 12.17 73.93
C SER A 94 -61.71 12.75 72.67
N ILE A 95 -62.55 13.80 72.78
CA ILE A 95 -63.11 14.51 71.62
C ILE A 95 -62.01 15.27 70.86
N ASN A 96 -61.10 15.95 71.56
CA ASN A 96 -60.00 16.69 70.91
C ASN A 96 -59.01 15.78 70.19
N ASN A 97 -58.84 14.54 70.67
CA ASN A 97 -57.95 13.55 70.08
C ASN A 97 -58.63 12.68 69.00
N PHE A 98 -59.92 12.85 68.76
CA PHE A 98 -60.65 12.10 67.74
C PHE A 98 -60.25 12.54 66.34
N ASP A 99 -59.62 11.65 65.60
CA ASP A 99 -59.19 11.90 64.22
C ASP A 99 -60.30 11.57 63.22
N SER A 100 -60.98 12.61 62.72
CA SER A 100 -62.00 12.46 61.68
C SER A 100 -61.43 12.48 60.25
N SER A 101 -60.11 12.59 60.05
CA SER A 101 -59.51 12.73 58.71
C SER A 101 -59.83 11.54 57.80
N ILE A 102 -59.98 10.36 58.40
CA ILE A 102 -60.28 9.10 57.70
C ILE A 102 -61.65 9.19 57.02
N TYR A 103 -62.63 9.79 57.69
CA TYR A 103 -63.94 10.01 57.09
C TYR A 103 -63.81 10.89 55.85
N THR A 104 -63.06 11.99 55.96
CA THR A 104 -62.78 12.90 54.84
C THR A 104 -62.06 12.19 53.68
N GLU A 105 -61.00 11.42 53.97
CA GLU A 105 -60.23 10.66 52.96
C GLU A 105 -61.11 9.62 52.24
N ILE A 106 -61.99 8.92 52.99
CA ILE A 106 -62.94 7.97 52.41
C ILE A 106 -63.98 8.71 51.55
N THR A 107 -64.54 9.82 52.02
CA THR A 107 -65.51 10.60 51.24
C THR A 107 -64.90 11.18 49.97
N GLU A 108 -63.67 11.71 50.03
CA GLU A 108 -62.97 12.21 48.85
C GLU A 108 -62.69 11.09 47.84
N TYR A 109 -62.32 9.90 48.32
CA TYR A 109 -62.11 8.75 47.45
C TYR A 109 -63.43 8.24 46.84
N VAL A 110 -64.52 8.27 47.60
CA VAL A 110 -65.86 7.95 47.09
C VAL A 110 -66.28 8.96 46.02
N ASP A 111 -66.10 10.25 46.25
CA ASP A 111 -66.40 11.31 45.28
C ASP A 111 -65.54 11.15 44.02
N PHE A 112 -64.25 10.82 44.18
CA PHE A 112 -63.36 10.49 43.08
C PHE A 112 -63.87 9.31 42.26
N LEU A 113 -64.22 8.19 42.92
CA LEU A 113 -64.76 7.01 42.26
C LEU A 113 -66.07 7.31 41.54
N GLN A 114 -66.98 8.07 42.16
CA GLN A 114 -68.22 8.52 41.55
C GLN A 114 -67.95 9.41 40.31
N SER A 115 -66.94 10.28 40.38
CA SER A 115 -66.54 11.10 39.24
C SER A 115 -65.97 10.26 38.09
N GLU A 116 -65.18 9.22 38.38
CA GLU A 116 -64.67 8.29 37.37
C GLU A 116 -65.80 7.44 36.76
N LEU A 117 -66.76 7.02 37.59
CA LEU A 117 -67.91 6.23 37.15
C LEU A 117 -68.85 7.06 36.26
N SER A 118 -69.02 8.36 36.56
CA SER A 118 -69.80 9.28 35.72
C SER A 118 -69.21 9.52 34.32
N LYS A 119 -67.91 9.26 34.12
CA LYS A 119 -67.25 9.32 32.81
C LYS A 119 -67.54 8.08 31.95
N ILE A 120 -68.05 7.00 32.56
CA ILE A 120 -68.43 5.77 31.88
C ILE A 120 -69.93 5.85 31.59
N ILE A 121 -70.25 6.50 30.46
CA ILE A 121 -71.64 6.74 30.03
C ILE A 121 -72.18 5.56 29.22
N ASP A 122 -71.30 4.90 28.47
CA ASP A 122 -71.57 3.72 27.64
C ASP A 122 -70.31 2.83 27.46
N ASP A 123 -70.48 1.68 26.79
CA ASP A 123 -69.39 0.75 26.50
C ASP A 123 -68.27 1.39 25.66
N SER A 124 -68.59 2.39 24.84
CA SER A 124 -67.61 3.12 24.01
C SER A 124 -66.72 4.05 24.84
N ALA A 125 -67.28 4.73 25.83
CA ALA A 125 -66.54 5.57 26.78
C ALA A 125 -65.61 4.69 27.64
N LEU A 126 -66.08 3.51 28.06
CA LEU A 126 -65.26 2.55 28.81
C LEU A 126 -64.05 2.08 27.99
N GLU A 127 -64.26 1.71 26.72
CA GLU A 127 -63.19 1.28 25.82
C GLU A 127 -62.16 2.40 25.60
N THR A 128 -62.63 3.64 25.46
CA THR A 128 -61.76 4.81 25.28
C THR A 128 -60.86 5.05 26.50
N ILE A 129 -61.42 4.99 27.71
CA ILE A 129 -60.68 5.14 28.96
C ILE A 129 -59.68 3.99 29.15
N PHE A 130 -60.10 2.76 28.83
CA PHE A 130 -59.23 1.59 28.89
C PHE A 130 -58.03 1.72 27.95
N LEU A 131 -58.27 2.11 26.69
CA LEU A 131 -57.21 2.35 25.71
C LEU A 131 -56.27 3.46 26.16
N ALA A 132 -56.80 4.56 26.72
CA ALA A 132 -55.98 5.64 27.26
C ALA A 132 -55.07 5.14 28.40
N LYS A 133 -55.61 4.42 29.38
CA LYS A 133 -54.81 3.84 30.49
C LYS A 133 -53.81 2.81 29.98
N GLN A 134 -54.18 1.97 29.02
CA GLN A 134 -53.27 1.00 28.41
C GLN A 134 -52.11 1.70 27.68
N ASN A 135 -52.38 2.78 26.96
CA ASN A 135 -51.36 3.60 26.30
C ASN A 135 -50.43 4.25 27.32
N THR A 136 -50.97 4.80 28.41
CA THR A 136 -50.16 5.34 29.52
C THR A 136 -49.24 4.27 30.11
N VAL A 137 -49.75 3.07 30.37
CA VAL A 137 -48.95 1.94 30.86
C VAL A 137 -47.84 1.56 29.86
N ARG A 138 -48.16 1.48 28.56
CA ARG A 138 -47.16 1.20 27.51
C ARG A 138 -46.09 2.30 27.46
N GLU A 139 -46.49 3.57 27.55
CA GLU A 139 -45.57 4.71 27.53
C GLU A 139 -44.65 4.70 28.75
N LEU A 140 -45.19 4.49 29.96
CA LEU A 140 -44.42 4.42 31.19
C LEU A 140 -43.44 3.24 31.18
N ASN A 141 -43.88 2.07 30.72
CA ASN A 141 -42.99 0.92 30.55
C ASN A 141 -41.89 1.20 29.52
N SER A 142 -42.21 1.87 28.41
CA SER A 142 -41.21 2.26 27.41
C SER A 142 -40.19 3.25 27.98
N LYS A 143 -40.66 4.26 28.74
CA LYS A 143 -39.80 5.22 29.44
C LYS A 143 -38.88 4.53 30.46
N LYS A 144 -39.41 3.55 31.20
CA LYS A 144 -38.63 2.73 32.14
C LYS A 144 -37.53 1.95 31.42
N ILE A 145 -37.86 1.22 30.35
CA ILE A 145 -36.88 0.47 29.55
C ILE A 145 -35.80 1.40 29.00
N LEU A 146 -36.19 2.59 28.54
CA LEU A 146 -35.26 3.59 28.00
C LEU A 146 -34.34 4.13 29.09
N LEU A 147 -34.86 4.39 30.29
CA LEU A 147 -34.06 4.82 31.45
C LEU A 147 -33.09 3.72 31.89
N ASP A 148 -33.55 2.49 32.02
CA ASP A 148 -32.75 1.32 32.41
C ASP A 148 -31.60 1.07 31.44
N ASN A 149 -31.77 1.41 30.15
CA ASN A 149 -30.78 1.23 29.09
C ASN A 149 -30.10 2.53 28.64
N LYS A 150 -30.30 3.66 29.35
CA LYS A 150 -29.85 4.98 28.92
C LYS A 150 -28.36 5.01 28.58
N THR A 151 -27.53 4.43 29.44
CA THR A 151 -26.07 4.38 29.27
C THR A 151 -25.67 3.61 28.01
N ASN A 152 -26.33 2.49 27.72
CA ASN A 152 -26.09 1.69 26.52
C ASN A 152 -26.52 2.44 25.25
N ILE A 153 -27.66 3.13 25.29
CA ILE A 153 -28.15 3.94 24.16
C ILE A 153 -27.17 5.09 23.87
N GLU A 154 -26.73 5.82 24.89
CA GLU A 154 -25.74 6.91 24.73
C GLU A 154 -24.41 6.39 24.17
N ALA A 155 -23.94 5.24 24.64
CA ALA A 155 -22.75 4.59 24.13
C ALA A 155 -22.89 4.19 22.66
N GLU A 156 -24.04 3.61 22.25
CA GLU A 156 -24.28 3.21 20.86
C GLU A 156 -24.43 4.41 19.92
N ILE A 157 -25.07 5.50 20.38
CA ILE A 157 -25.12 6.76 19.62
C ILE A 157 -23.70 7.29 19.39
N LYS A 158 -22.85 7.30 20.43
CA LYS A 158 -21.45 7.72 20.31
C LYS A 158 -20.68 6.83 19.34
N ARG A 159 -20.85 5.50 19.44
CA ARG A 159 -20.24 4.51 18.54
C ARG A 159 -20.65 4.75 17.09
N LYS A 160 -21.95 4.94 16.83
CA LYS A 160 -22.46 5.24 15.47
C LYS A 160 -21.89 6.53 14.90
N LYS A 161 -21.81 7.60 15.70
CA LYS A 161 -21.17 8.86 15.28
C LYS A 161 -19.70 8.66 14.92
N GLN A 162 -18.95 7.90 15.72
CA GLN A 162 -17.55 7.57 15.42
C GLN A 162 -17.41 6.71 14.16
N HIS A 163 -18.26 5.69 14.01
CA HIS A 163 -18.27 4.85 12.81
C HIS A 163 -18.54 5.66 11.55
N ASP A 164 -19.49 6.59 11.58
CA ASP A 164 -19.77 7.50 10.46
C ASP A 164 -18.61 8.46 10.16
N ALA A 165 -17.89 8.93 11.17
CA ALA A 165 -16.68 9.73 10.96
C ALA A 165 -15.57 8.90 10.28
N TYR A 166 -15.31 7.68 10.78
CA TYR A 166 -14.30 6.80 10.21
C TYR A 166 -14.65 6.30 8.81
N SER A 167 -15.92 6.04 8.52
CA SER A 167 -16.36 5.63 7.17
C SER A 167 -16.14 6.76 6.16
N LYS A 168 -16.40 8.01 6.53
CA LYS A 168 -16.10 9.20 5.71
C LYS A 168 -14.59 9.37 5.49
N ILE A 169 -13.75 9.22 6.51
CA ILE A 169 -12.29 9.31 6.38
C ILE A 169 -11.76 8.18 5.47
N LYS A 170 -12.25 6.95 5.64
CA LYS A 170 -11.88 5.80 4.81
C LYS A 170 -12.15 6.02 3.32
N LEU A 171 -13.23 6.74 2.98
CA LEU A 171 -13.51 7.11 1.59
C LEU A 171 -12.47 8.08 1.02
N GLN A 172 -11.92 8.97 1.84
CA GLN A 172 -10.87 9.92 1.44
C GLN A 172 -9.49 9.25 1.27
N THR A 173 -9.24 8.11 1.92
CA THR A 173 -7.99 7.36 1.77
C THR A 173 -7.94 6.47 0.53
N ASN A 174 -8.92 6.55 -0.36
CA ASN A 174 -8.98 5.69 -1.55
C ASN A 174 -7.98 6.17 -2.63
N PRO A 175 -6.88 5.45 -2.91
CA PRO A 175 -5.88 5.86 -3.90
C PRO A 175 -6.37 5.71 -5.35
N ARG A 176 -7.58 5.18 -5.57
CA ARG A 176 -8.10 4.87 -6.90
C ARG A 176 -8.18 6.10 -7.79
N THR A 177 -8.61 7.24 -7.26
CA THR A 177 -8.72 8.49 -8.04
C THR A 177 -7.35 8.98 -8.50
N ILE A 178 -6.34 8.95 -7.62
CA ILE A 178 -4.95 9.30 -7.95
C ILE A 178 -4.40 8.31 -8.98
N THR A 179 -4.65 7.01 -8.79
CA THR A 179 -4.19 5.96 -9.71
C THR A 179 -4.82 6.14 -11.09
N GLN A 180 -6.13 6.43 -11.17
CA GLN A 180 -6.84 6.67 -12.43
C GLN A 180 -6.29 7.89 -13.17
N LEU A 181 -6.06 9.00 -12.46
CA LEU A 181 -5.49 10.21 -13.04
C LEU A 181 -4.04 9.96 -13.53
N SER A 182 -3.23 9.27 -12.73
CA SER A 182 -1.89 8.87 -13.15
C SER A 182 -1.95 8.02 -14.41
N SER A 183 -2.84 7.02 -14.46
CA SER A 183 -3.02 6.16 -15.64
C SER A 183 -3.44 6.95 -16.88
N SER A 184 -4.36 7.91 -16.76
CA SER A 184 -4.81 8.69 -17.92
C SER A 184 -3.72 9.61 -18.47
N ILE A 185 -2.93 10.23 -17.60
CA ILE A 185 -1.78 11.06 -18.01
C ILE A 185 -0.74 10.18 -18.71
N SER A 186 -0.38 9.08 -18.06
CA SER A 186 0.52 8.07 -18.60
C SER A 186 0.11 7.54 -19.97
N GLU A 187 -1.18 7.23 -20.15
CA GLU A 187 -1.70 6.72 -21.42
C GLU A 187 -1.64 7.76 -22.54
N THR A 188 -1.94 9.03 -22.21
CA THR A 188 -1.94 10.14 -23.17
C THR A 188 -0.52 10.52 -23.62
N TYR A 189 0.44 10.60 -22.69
CA TYR A 189 1.75 11.19 -22.97
C TYR A 189 2.89 10.18 -23.14
N LEU A 190 2.80 8.99 -22.56
CA LEU A 190 3.92 8.03 -22.54
C LEU A 190 3.59 6.74 -23.31
N THR A 191 2.42 6.13 -23.07
CA THR A 191 2.11 4.81 -23.60
C THR A 191 2.09 4.76 -25.13
N THR A 192 1.45 5.75 -25.77
CA THR A 192 1.32 5.77 -27.23
C THR A 192 2.67 5.97 -27.89
N SER A 193 3.41 7.01 -27.49
CA SER A 193 4.75 7.28 -28.03
C SER A 193 5.73 6.14 -27.76
N LEU A 194 5.69 5.52 -26.57
CA LEU A 194 6.54 4.38 -26.24
C LEU A 194 6.20 3.14 -27.08
N LYS A 195 4.92 2.87 -27.33
CA LYS A 195 4.49 1.79 -28.24
C LYS A 195 5.02 2.03 -29.66
N ASP A 196 4.91 3.26 -30.16
CA ASP A 196 5.35 3.63 -31.51
C ASP A 196 6.88 3.58 -31.65
N TYR A 197 7.62 4.03 -30.63
CA TYR A 197 9.07 3.88 -30.61
C TYR A 197 9.47 2.41 -30.52
N PHE A 198 8.77 1.61 -29.71
CA PHE A 198 9.05 0.19 -29.61
C PHE A 198 8.82 -0.56 -30.93
N THR A 199 7.72 -0.29 -31.64
CA THR A 199 7.50 -0.89 -32.97
C THR A 199 8.57 -0.45 -33.97
N THR A 200 8.94 0.84 -33.97
CA THR A 200 10.01 1.35 -34.83
C THR A 200 11.36 0.67 -34.54
N GLU A 201 11.71 0.49 -33.26
CA GLU A 201 12.94 -0.21 -32.85
C GLU A 201 12.93 -1.69 -33.28
N LEU A 202 11.80 -2.38 -33.17
CA LEU A 202 11.66 -3.76 -33.66
C LEU A 202 11.84 -3.88 -35.17
N GLU A 203 11.31 -2.91 -35.93
CA GLU A 203 11.48 -2.85 -37.38
C GLU A 203 12.94 -2.57 -37.77
N GLU A 204 13.61 -1.64 -37.08
CA GLU A 204 15.04 -1.35 -37.29
C GLU A 204 15.93 -2.56 -36.96
N LEU A 205 15.60 -3.30 -35.90
CA LEU A 205 16.24 -4.57 -35.56
C LEU A 205 15.73 -5.74 -36.42
N GLY A 206 14.81 -5.50 -37.36
CA GLY A 206 14.29 -6.47 -38.31
C GLY A 206 13.68 -7.70 -37.65
N PHE A 207 12.99 -7.52 -36.53
CA PHE A 207 12.22 -8.54 -35.83
C PHE A 207 10.88 -8.73 -36.57
N ARG A 208 10.67 -9.92 -37.16
CA ARG A 208 9.48 -10.21 -38.00
C ARG A 208 8.79 -11.54 -37.67
N ASN A 209 9.29 -12.27 -36.67
CA ASN A 209 8.92 -13.66 -36.46
C ASN A 209 7.49 -13.80 -35.92
N TYR A 210 7.04 -12.85 -35.11
CA TYR A 210 5.66 -12.76 -34.61
C TYR A 210 5.36 -11.35 -34.11
N SER A 211 4.06 -11.02 -34.05
CA SER A 211 3.59 -9.69 -33.65
C SER A 211 3.67 -9.51 -32.14
N VAL A 212 4.48 -8.55 -31.70
CA VAL A 212 4.65 -8.19 -30.29
C VAL A 212 4.12 -6.79 -30.06
N SER A 213 3.35 -6.60 -28.99
CA SER A 213 2.83 -5.30 -28.58
C SER A 213 3.28 -4.97 -27.16
N ALA A 214 3.64 -3.70 -26.97
CA ALA A 214 3.86 -3.12 -25.67
C ALA A 214 2.51 -2.84 -25.00
N ASN A 215 2.31 -3.31 -23.78
CA ASN A 215 1.13 -3.04 -22.95
C ASN A 215 1.56 -2.40 -21.64
N THR A 216 0.78 -1.44 -21.15
CA THR A 216 1.05 -0.79 -19.87
C THR A 216 0.01 -1.18 -18.84
N ARG A 217 0.44 -1.48 -17.63
CA ARG A 217 -0.44 -1.75 -16.49
C ARG A 217 -0.12 -0.77 -15.36
N SER A 218 -1.13 -0.05 -14.89
CA SER A 218 -1.00 0.79 -13.70
C SER A 218 -1.20 -0.04 -12.43
N SER A 219 -0.32 0.11 -11.45
CA SER A 219 -0.44 -0.49 -10.13
C SER A 219 0.04 0.49 -9.07
N ASN A 220 -0.82 0.88 -8.13
CA ASN A 220 -0.47 1.77 -7.01
C ASN A 220 0.25 3.08 -7.41
N GLY A 221 -0.16 3.71 -8.51
CA GLY A 221 0.45 4.95 -9.00
C GLY A 221 1.77 4.78 -9.77
N SER A 222 2.27 3.55 -9.95
CA SER A 222 3.36 3.25 -10.88
C SER A 222 2.84 2.62 -12.17
N GLN A 223 3.48 2.96 -13.28
CA GLN A 223 3.17 2.39 -14.59
C GLN A 223 4.18 1.31 -14.92
N LEU A 224 3.70 0.10 -15.16
CA LEU A 224 4.51 -1.05 -15.54
C LEU A 224 4.42 -1.25 -17.06
N PHE A 225 5.58 -1.36 -17.71
CA PHE A 225 5.69 -1.74 -19.11
C PHE A 225 5.80 -3.26 -19.24
N LYS A 226 4.93 -3.86 -20.04
CA LYS A 226 4.90 -5.31 -20.30
C LYS A 226 4.88 -5.57 -21.80
N ILE A 227 5.84 -6.35 -22.25
CA ILE A 227 5.86 -6.89 -23.62
C ILE A 227 4.92 -8.11 -23.67
N SER A 228 4.02 -8.14 -24.66
CA SER A 228 3.07 -9.23 -24.86
C SER A 228 2.91 -9.58 -26.33
N LEU A 229 2.49 -10.80 -26.61
CA LEU A 229 2.13 -11.20 -27.98
C LEU A 229 0.83 -10.52 -28.38
N ALA A 230 0.75 -10.03 -29.61
CA ALA A 230 -0.48 -9.41 -30.13
C ALA A 230 -1.63 -10.42 -30.21
N GLU A 231 -1.31 -11.69 -30.51
CA GLU A 231 -2.28 -12.76 -30.78
C GLU A 231 -2.64 -13.59 -29.54
N SER A 232 -1.87 -13.49 -28.44
CA SER A 232 -2.13 -14.26 -27.22
C SER A 232 -1.79 -13.47 -25.96
N LYS A 233 -2.78 -13.33 -25.07
CA LYS A 233 -2.61 -12.65 -23.77
C LYS A 233 -2.14 -13.60 -22.65
N SER A 234 -2.26 -14.92 -22.84
CA SER A 234 -1.97 -15.93 -21.81
C SER A 234 -0.52 -16.37 -21.81
N ILE A 235 0.11 -16.47 -22.99
CA ILE A 235 1.48 -16.95 -23.14
C ILE A 235 2.44 -15.76 -23.09
N SER A 236 3.49 -15.90 -22.30
CA SER A 236 4.50 -14.85 -22.15
C SER A 236 5.57 -14.96 -23.24
N VAL A 237 6.10 -13.81 -23.67
CA VAL A 237 7.05 -13.76 -24.80
C VAL A 237 8.32 -14.56 -24.50
N HIS A 238 8.79 -14.59 -23.25
CA HIS A 238 9.97 -15.34 -22.85
C HIS A 238 9.83 -16.88 -22.97
N GLN A 239 8.60 -17.40 -23.07
CA GLN A 239 8.36 -18.84 -23.24
C GLN A 239 8.48 -19.30 -24.69
N ILE A 240 8.38 -18.38 -25.64
CA ILE A 240 8.40 -18.67 -27.09
C ILE A 240 9.66 -18.13 -27.74
N ALA A 241 10.13 -16.96 -27.30
CA ALA A 241 11.31 -16.31 -27.84
C ALA A 241 12.57 -17.13 -27.53
N SER A 242 13.36 -17.38 -28.57
CA SER A 242 14.76 -17.82 -28.40
C SER A 242 15.55 -16.79 -27.59
N GLU A 243 16.66 -17.20 -26.98
CA GLU A 243 17.53 -16.30 -26.21
C GLU A 243 17.92 -15.05 -27.01
N GLY A 244 18.16 -15.21 -28.32
CA GLY A 244 18.51 -14.08 -29.16
C GLY A 244 17.37 -13.13 -29.48
N GLU A 245 16.16 -13.65 -29.63
CA GLU A 245 14.96 -12.85 -29.77
C GLU A 245 14.65 -12.10 -28.47
N GLN A 246 14.82 -12.74 -27.31
CA GLN A 246 14.64 -12.08 -26.01
C GLN A 246 15.58 -10.89 -25.84
N LYS A 247 16.86 -11.05 -26.20
CA LYS A 247 17.85 -9.96 -26.19
C LYS A 247 17.49 -8.84 -27.15
N CYS A 248 17.04 -9.16 -28.36
CA CYS A 248 16.56 -8.17 -29.32
C CYS A 248 15.37 -7.38 -28.75
N LEU A 249 14.38 -8.06 -28.18
CA LEU A 249 13.21 -7.43 -27.58
C LEU A 249 13.58 -6.54 -26.39
N ALA A 250 14.51 -7.00 -25.55
CA ALA A 250 15.02 -6.22 -24.43
C ALA A 250 15.74 -4.96 -24.90
N LEU A 251 16.63 -5.08 -25.90
CA LEU A 251 17.34 -3.94 -26.46
C LEU A 251 16.39 -2.94 -27.12
N ALA A 252 15.42 -3.42 -27.91
CA ALA A 252 14.39 -2.59 -28.52
C ALA A 252 13.58 -1.82 -27.46
N SER A 253 13.26 -2.47 -26.34
CA SER A 253 12.52 -1.85 -25.23
C SER A 253 13.33 -0.74 -24.57
N ILE A 254 14.60 -1.00 -24.27
CA ILE A 254 15.51 -0.01 -23.66
C ILE A 254 15.69 1.18 -24.59
N LEU A 255 15.95 0.95 -25.89
CA LEU A 255 16.12 2.02 -26.87
C LEU A 255 14.84 2.84 -27.08
N ALA A 256 13.67 2.19 -27.07
CA ALA A 256 12.39 2.88 -27.14
C ALA A 256 12.12 3.75 -25.91
N GLU A 257 12.48 3.25 -24.72
CA GLU A 257 12.38 4.02 -23.47
C GLU A 257 13.33 5.22 -23.46
N LEU A 258 14.57 5.04 -23.93
CA LEU A 258 15.55 6.11 -24.09
C LEU A 258 15.12 7.19 -25.08
N LYS A 259 14.37 6.82 -26.12
CA LYS A 259 13.73 7.77 -27.05
C LYS A 259 12.54 8.49 -26.40
N ALA A 260 11.71 7.76 -25.65
CA ALA A 260 10.54 8.34 -24.96
C ALA A 260 10.93 9.31 -23.84
N ASP A 261 11.97 9.02 -23.06
CA ASP A 261 12.48 9.91 -21.99
C ASP A 261 13.14 11.18 -22.55
N ASN A 262 13.57 11.17 -23.82
CA ASN A 262 14.19 12.30 -24.53
C ASN A 262 15.43 12.90 -23.83
N ARG A 263 16.00 12.19 -22.84
CA ARG A 263 17.25 12.57 -22.18
C ARG A 263 18.43 12.12 -23.03
N ARG A 264 19.45 12.98 -23.15
CA ARG A 264 20.70 12.68 -23.88
C ARG A 264 21.81 12.11 -22.99
N SER A 265 21.43 11.47 -21.88
CA SER A 265 22.39 10.80 -20.99
C SER A 265 23.13 9.69 -21.75
N GLY A 266 24.41 9.51 -21.41
CA GLY A 266 25.21 8.42 -21.94
C GLY A 266 24.66 7.06 -21.50
N VAL A 267 24.81 6.06 -22.37
CA VAL A 267 24.32 4.70 -22.14
C VAL A 267 25.48 3.72 -22.15
N ILE A 268 25.44 2.74 -21.25
CA ILE A 268 26.49 1.73 -21.08
C ILE A 268 25.86 0.37 -21.34
N PHE A 269 26.42 -0.36 -22.30
CA PHE A 269 26.04 -1.72 -22.63
C PHE A 269 27.17 -2.66 -22.24
N ASP A 270 26.90 -3.58 -21.32
CA ASP A 270 27.83 -4.63 -20.91
C ASP A 270 27.46 -5.94 -21.62
N ASP A 271 28.32 -6.39 -22.53
CA ASP A 271 28.11 -7.55 -23.41
C ASP A 271 26.68 -7.58 -24.01
N PRO A 272 26.28 -6.55 -24.81
CA PRO A 272 24.93 -6.49 -25.40
C PRO A 272 24.63 -7.69 -26.32
N VAL A 273 25.68 -8.38 -26.75
CA VAL A 273 25.65 -9.58 -27.56
C VAL A 273 26.40 -10.67 -26.79
N ASN A 274 25.68 -11.72 -26.40
CA ASN A 274 26.29 -12.99 -26.00
C ASN A 274 25.49 -14.11 -26.68
N SER A 275 26.15 -15.14 -27.20
CA SER A 275 25.52 -16.33 -27.80
C SER A 275 24.49 -16.07 -28.93
N LEU A 276 24.52 -14.91 -29.59
CA LEU A 276 23.56 -14.57 -30.66
C LEU A 276 23.96 -15.11 -32.03
N ASP A 277 23.00 -15.42 -32.88
CA ASP A 277 23.25 -15.65 -34.31
C ASP A 277 23.86 -14.39 -34.95
N HIS A 278 24.78 -14.59 -35.89
CA HIS A 278 25.52 -13.55 -36.61
C HIS A 278 24.60 -12.50 -37.26
N LYS A 279 23.38 -12.89 -37.67
CA LYS A 279 22.36 -11.96 -38.19
C LYS A 279 21.94 -10.91 -37.16
N TRP A 280 21.75 -11.31 -35.90
CA TRP A 280 21.35 -10.38 -34.83
C TRP A 280 22.50 -9.47 -34.41
N ARG A 281 23.73 -9.99 -34.35
CA ARG A 281 24.93 -9.22 -33.99
C ARG A 281 25.09 -7.98 -34.88
N LEU A 282 24.94 -8.16 -36.19
CA LEU A 282 25.02 -7.04 -37.13
C LEU A 282 23.96 -5.98 -36.87
N LYS A 283 22.70 -6.39 -36.74
CA LYS A 283 21.59 -5.44 -36.60
C LYS A 283 21.72 -4.63 -35.31
N ILE A 284 22.15 -5.30 -34.23
CA ILE A 284 22.46 -4.67 -32.96
C ILE A 284 23.63 -3.69 -33.12
N ALA A 285 24.73 -4.10 -33.74
CA ALA A 285 25.88 -3.22 -33.99
C ALA A 285 25.46 -1.96 -34.76
N ARG A 286 24.75 -2.12 -35.88
CA ARG A 286 24.21 -0.99 -36.67
C ARG A 286 23.35 -0.06 -35.83
N ARG A 287 22.44 -0.62 -35.03
CA ARG A 287 21.52 0.18 -34.22
C ARG A 287 22.26 0.96 -33.13
N LEU A 288 23.24 0.35 -32.47
CA LEU A 288 24.06 1.01 -31.44
C LEU A 288 24.95 2.11 -32.03
N ILE A 289 25.52 1.91 -33.22
CA ILE A 289 26.27 2.94 -33.94
C ILE A 289 25.36 4.08 -34.39
N LYS A 290 24.12 3.80 -34.81
CA LYS A 290 23.15 4.85 -35.12
C LYS A 290 22.77 5.65 -33.87
N GLU A 291 22.57 4.97 -32.74
CA GLU A 291 22.29 5.64 -31.45
C GLU A 291 23.46 6.48 -30.95
N SER A 292 24.70 6.09 -31.29
CA SER A 292 25.91 6.85 -30.89
C SER A 292 26.05 8.20 -31.61
N LEU A 293 25.24 8.47 -32.62
CA LEU A 293 25.14 9.79 -33.25
C LEU A 293 24.33 10.78 -32.40
N ASP A 294 23.38 10.28 -31.61
CA ASP A 294 22.47 11.09 -30.79
C ASP A 294 22.95 11.25 -29.33
N ARG A 295 23.66 10.25 -28.79
CA ARG A 295 24.16 10.23 -27.41
C ARG A 295 25.49 9.47 -27.27
N GLN A 296 26.17 9.62 -26.14
CA GLN A 296 27.34 8.79 -25.85
C GLN A 296 26.93 7.33 -25.61
N VAL A 297 27.53 6.40 -26.36
CA VAL A 297 27.32 4.95 -26.20
C VAL A 297 28.65 4.31 -25.81
N ILE A 298 28.70 3.66 -24.65
CA ILE A 298 29.85 2.90 -24.15
C ILE A 298 29.49 1.42 -24.22
N ILE A 299 30.34 0.62 -24.86
CA ILE A 299 30.10 -0.82 -25.05
C ILE A 299 31.28 -1.58 -24.48
N PHE A 300 31.02 -2.44 -23.50
CA PHE A 300 31.95 -3.47 -23.08
C PHE A 300 31.64 -4.74 -23.86
N THR A 301 32.67 -5.33 -24.48
CA THR A 301 32.52 -6.62 -25.14
C THR A 301 33.78 -7.46 -25.06
N HIS A 302 33.60 -8.75 -24.84
CA HIS A 302 34.69 -9.74 -24.98
C HIS A 302 34.75 -10.36 -26.40
N GLU A 303 33.78 -10.05 -27.27
CA GLU A 303 33.64 -10.67 -28.58
C GLU A 303 34.31 -9.81 -29.68
N ILE A 304 35.47 -10.25 -30.17
CA ILE A 304 36.23 -9.55 -31.23
C ILE A 304 35.42 -9.40 -32.53
N VAL A 305 34.59 -10.40 -32.87
CA VAL A 305 33.73 -10.36 -34.06
C VAL A 305 32.72 -9.22 -33.95
N PHE A 306 32.12 -9.02 -32.78
CA PHE A 306 31.18 -7.92 -32.56
C PHE A 306 31.87 -6.56 -32.61
N LEU A 307 33.08 -6.43 -32.05
CA LEU A 307 33.92 -5.23 -32.21
C LEU A 307 34.18 -4.91 -33.68
N LYS A 308 34.49 -5.91 -34.51
CA LYS A 308 34.68 -5.72 -35.96
C LYS A 308 33.41 -5.21 -36.63
N LEU A 309 32.24 -5.77 -36.30
CA LEU A 309 30.95 -5.31 -36.84
C LEU A 309 30.64 -3.85 -36.45
N LEU A 310 30.98 -3.45 -35.23
CA LEU A 310 30.83 -2.05 -34.78
C LEU A 310 31.73 -1.11 -35.60
N LEU A 311 32.97 -1.52 -35.88
CA LEU A 311 33.90 -0.72 -36.69
C LEU A 311 33.46 -0.64 -38.16
N GLU A 312 32.98 -1.73 -38.75
CA GLU A 312 32.46 -1.73 -40.13
C GLU A 312 31.24 -0.80 -40.29
N GLU A 313 30.29 -0.85 -39.36
CA GLU A 313 29.10 0.02 -39.39
C GLU A 313 29.46 1.48 -39.06
N ALA A 314 30.50 1.71 -38.25
CA ALA A 314 31.04 3.04 -38.00
C ALA A 314 31.69 3.70 -39.21
N GLU A 315 32.51 2.95 -39.95
CA GLU A 315 33.13 3.42 -41.20
C GLU A 315 32.05 3.80 -42.23
N THR A 316 30.98 2.99 -42.30
CA THR A 316 29.86 3.23 -43.22
C THR A 316 29.02 4.45 -42.84
N SER A 317 28.82 4.68 -41.54
CA SER A 317 27.98 5.77 -41.02
C SER A 317 28.71 7.12 -40.90
N THR A 318 30.00 7.19 -41.25
CA THR A 318 30.85 8.39 -41.14
C THR A 318 30.90 8.98 -39.73
N ASN A 319 30.80 8.16 -38.69
CA ASN A 319 30.88 8.63 -37.31
C ASN A 319 32.36 8.93 -36.96
N PRO A 320 32.74 10.20 -36.72
CA PRO A 320 34.16 10.58 -36.59
C PRO A 320 34.76 10.30 -35.20
N ASN A 321 33.96 9.93 -34.19
CA ASN A 321 34.37 9.97 -32.78
C ASN A 321 34.28 8.61 -32.09
N ILE A 322 35.00 7.61 -32.58
CA ILE A 322 35.08 6.30 -31.92
C ILE A 322 36.39 6.16 -31.16
N GLN A 323 36.26 5.88 -29.87
CA GLN A 323 37.37 5.55 -28.99
C GLN A 323 37.32 4.06 -28.65
N ILE A 324 38.46 3.41 -28.71
CA ILE A 324 38.59 1.98 -28.43
C ILE A 324 39.66 1.80 -27.37
N ALA A 325 39.32 1.05 -26.33
CA ALA A 325 40.24 0.63 -25.28
C ALA A 325 40.08 -0.87 -25.04
N SER A 326 41.16 -1.52 -24.63
CA SER A 326 41.14 -2.89 -24.11
C SER A 326 41.34 -2.89 -22.60
N LEU A 327 40.69 -3.82 -21.93
CA LEU A 327 40.85 -4.06 -20.51
C LEU A 327 41.66 -5.34 -20.33
N ASP A 328 42.74 -5.22 -19.55
CA ASP A 328 43.63 -6.34 -19.24
C ASP A 328 43.58 -6.66 -17.74
N ARG A 329 44.04 -7.85 -17.38
CA ARG A 329 44.14 -8.34 -16.00
C ARG A 329 45.55 -8.85 -15.75
N SER A 330 46.14 -8.46 -14.62
CA SER A 330 47.35 -9.09 -14.09
C SER A 330 46.97 -10.19 -13.10
N LEU A 331 47.97 -10.93 -12.60
CA LEU A 331 47.77 -11.97 -11.57
C LEU A 331 47.16 -11.43 -10.26
N LYS A 332 47.24 -10.11 -10.02
CA LYS A 332 46.78 -9.49 -8.76
C LYS A 332 45.72 -8.41 -8.96
N ASN A 333 45.67 -7.76 -10.12
CA ASN A 333 44.81 -6.61 -10.38
C ASN A 333 44.02 -6.79 -11.68
N SER A 334 42.76 -6.38 -11.69
CA SER A 334 41.91 -6.34 -12.88
C SER A 334 41.64 -4.90 -13.31
N GLY A 335 41.33 -4.67 -14.58
CA GLY A 335 40.95 -3.35 -15.09
C GLY A 335 42.13 -2.48 -15.55
N ILE A 336 43.22 -3.10 -16.00
CA ILE A 336 44.36 -2.39 -16.57
C ILE A 336 43.95 -1.90 -17.96
N VAL A 337 43.70 -0.60 -18.08
CA VAL A 337 43.25 0.02 -19.34
C VAL A 337 44.42 0.19 -20.29
N LYS A 338 44.28 -0.34 -21.50
CA LYS A 338 45.18 -0.10 -22.62
C LYS A 338 44.40 0.63 -23.72
N ASN A 339 44.87 1.82 -24.12
CA ASN A 339 44.26 2.61 -25.20
C ASN A 339 44.63 2.06 -26.60
N SER A 340 44.63 0.74 -26.73
CA SER A 340 44.94 0.02 -27.97
C SER A 340 43.98 -1.16 -28.12
N LEU A 341 43.73 -1.54 -29.37
CA LEU A 341 43.05 -2.80 -29.68
C LEU A 341 43.89 -3.99 -29.19
N PRO A 342 43.26 -5.11 -28.82
CA PRO A 342 43.95 -6.39 -28.64
C PRO A 342 44.69 -6.78 -29.92
N TRP A 343 45.78 -7.55 -29.79
CA TRP A 343 46.65 -7.95 -30.91
C TRP A 343 45.85 -8.51 -32.11
N ASP A 344 44.88 -9.38 -31.84
CA ASP A 344 44.02 -10.02 -32.84
C ASP A 344 43.21 -9.03 -33.71
N ALA A 345 42.92 -7.85 -33.16
CA ALA A 345 42.15 -6.80 -33.81
C ALA A 345 43.01 -5.64 -34.34
N LEU A 346 44.34 -5.64 -34.11
CA LEU A 346 45.22 -4.59 -34.61
C LEU A 346 45.40 -4.69 -36.14
N PRO A 347 45.31 -3.57 -36.88
CA PRO A 347 45.68 -3.50 -38.29
C PRO A 347 47.19 -3.64 -38.48
N THR A 348 47.63 -3.96 -39.69
CA THR A 348 49.04 -4.19 -40.04
C THR A 348 49.96 -3.08 -39.54
N SER A 349 49.64 -1.82 -39.81
CA SER A 349 50.46 -0.66 -39.40
C SER A 349 50.71 -0.60 -37.89
N LYS A 350 49.67 -0.86 -37.08
CA LYS A 350 49.78 -0.85 -35.61
C LYS A 350 50.53 -2.07 -35.07
N ARG A 351 50.42 -3.23 -35.73
CA ARG A 351 51.23 -4.42 -35.39
C ARG A 351 52.72 -4.14 -35.59
N ILE A 352 53.10 -3.49 -36.69
CA ILE A 352 54.49 -3.10 -36.96
C ILE A 352 55.03 -2.16 -35.87
N ILE A 353 54.24 -1.17 -35.42
CA ILE A 353 54.64 -0.27 -34.32
C ILE A 353 54.88 -1.05 -33.02
N GLN A 354 54.05 -2.05 -32.72
CA GLN A 354 54.23 -2.90 -31.54
C GLN A 354 55.45 -3.82 -31.68
N LEU A 355 55.74 -4.35 -32.88
CA LEU A 355 56.97 -5.10 -33.16
C LEU A 355 58.22 -4.22 -32.97
N ASP A 356 58.18 -2.97 -33.43
CA ASP A 356 59.25 -1.98 -33.17
C ASP A 356 59.44 -1.72 -31.66
N ALA A 357 58.38 -1.79 -30.85
CA ALA A 357 58.47 -1.72 -29.39
C ALA A 357 59.08 -2.99 -28.78
N MET A 358 58.69 -4.17 -29.26
CA MET A 358 59.25 -5.45 -28.82
C MET A 358 60.73 -5.58 -29.15
N LEU A 359 61.16 -5.12 -30.33
CA LEU A 359 62.57 -5.08 -30.73
C LEU A 359 63.42 -4.24 -29.76
N ARG A 360 62.90 -3.10 -29.29
CA ARG A 360 63.61 -2.25 -28.32
C ARG A 360 63.83 -2.95 -26.98
N GLU A 361 62.90 -3.81 -26.56
CA GLU A 361 63.09 -4.62 -25.35
C GLU A 361 64.03 -5.80 -25.62
N LEU A 362 63.92 -6.46 -26.77
CA LEU A 362 64.83 -7.54 -27.19
C LEU A 362 66.29 -7.09 -27.19
N LYS A 363 66.59 -5.90 -27.74
CA LYS A 363 67.94 -5.31 -27.73
C LYS A 363 68.52 -5.15 -26.32
N LYS A 364 67.68 -4.92 -25.31
CA LYS A 364 68.13 -4.85 -23.91
C LYS A 364 68.36 -6.25 -23.35
N THR A 365 67.44 -7.19 -23.62
CA THR A 365 67.54 -8.57 -23.14
C THR A 365 68.76 -9.29 -23.72
N GLU A 366 69.11 -9.03 -24.98
CA GLU A 366 70.28 -9.58 -25.67
C GLU A 366 71.59 -9.32 -24.92
N LEU A 367 71.72 -8.16 -24.27
CA LEU A 367 72.90 -7.78 -23.49
C LEU A 367 72.96 -8.40 -22.09
N ILE A 368 71.86 -9.02 -21.63
CA ILE A 368 71.68 -9.47 -20.24
C ILE A 368 71.64 -10.99 -20.14
N SER A 369 70.85 -11.66 -20.98
CA SER A 369 70.55 -13.09 -20.84
C SER A 369 70.22 -13.72 -22.20
N GLU A 370 71.09 -14.64 -22.63
CA GLU A 370 70.89 -15.39 -23.88
C GLU A 370 69.65 -16.28 -23.84
N ILE A 371 69.35 -16.89 -22.68
CA ILE A 371 68.18 -17.76 -22.52
C ILE A 371 66.89 -16.94 -22.64
N ASP A 372 66.82 -15.80 -21.97
CA ASP A 372 65.64 -14.92 -22.03
C ASP A 372 65.50 -14.27 -23.40
N TYR A 373 66.62 -13.91 -24.03
CA TYR A 373 66.65 -13.42 -25.41
C TYR A 373 66.07 -14.46 -26.36
N ASN A 374 66.55 -15.71 -26.31
CA ASN A 374 66.08 -16.79 -27.18
C ASN A 374 64.58 -17.08 -26.99
N ASN A 375 64.08 -16.98 -25.76
CA ASN A 375 62.65 -17.10 -25.48
C ASN A 375 61.83 -15.95 -26.09
N GLN A 376 62.25 -14.71 -25.84
CA GLN A 376 61.55 -13.52 -26.34
C GLN A 376 61.62 -13.43 -27.87
N ALA A 377 62.76 -13.77 -28.49
CA ALA A 377 62.97 -13.77 -29.93
C ALA A 377 62.07 -14.82 -30.60
N GLY A 378 61.94 -16.02 -30.03
CA GLY A 378 61.01 -17.04 -30.51
C GLY A 378 59.54 -16.58 -30.47
N SER A 379 59.12 -15.89 -29.39
CA SER A 379 57.78 -15.27 -29.32
C SER A 379 57.63 -14.13 -30.33
N PHE A 380 58.67 -13.32 -30.53
CA PHE A 380 58.67 -12.24 -31.50
C PHE A 380 58.43 -12.75 -32.92
N TYR A 381 59.09 -13.83 -33.34
CA TYR A 381 58.86 -14.42 -34.67
C TYR A 381 57.45 -14.99 -34.85
N GLY A 382 56.80 -15.45 -33.76
CA GLY A 382 55.37 -15.77 -33.77
C GLY A 382 54.51 -14.54 -34.11
N TYR A 383 54.74 -13.42 -33.42
CA TYR A 383 54.03 -12.17 -33.70
C TYR A 383 54.35 -11.59 -35.09
N LEU A 384 55.61 -11.69 -35.54
CA LEU A 384 56.00 -11.23 -36.88
C LEU A 384 55.29 -12.05 -37.96
N ARG A 385 55.19 -13.38 -37.79
CA ARG A 385 54.40 -14.24 -38.68
C ARG A 385 52.95 -13.80 -38.76
N GLU A 386 52.31 -13.58 -37.61
CA GLU A 386 50.93 -13.12 -37.56
C GLU A 386 50.76 -11.72 -38.20
N ALA A 387 51.75 -10.84 -38.10
CA ALA A 387 51.74 -9.55 -38.79
C ALA A 387 51.83 -9.71 -40.31
N TRP A 388 52.64 -10.66 -40.81
CA TRP A 388 52.67 -11.03 -42.23
C TRP A 388 51.32 -11.58 -42.71
N GLU A 389 50.72 -12.50 -41.95
CA GLU A 389 49.38 -13.03 -42.27
C GLU A 389 48.35 -11.90 -42.37
N ARG A 390 48.39 -10.93 -41.44
CA ARG A 390 47.50 -9.76 -41.48
C ARG A 390 47.82 -8.83 -42.64
N LEU A 391 49.09 -8.62 -42.98
CA LEU A 391 49.49 -7.80 -44.14
C LEU A 391 49.00 -8.42 -45.45
N VAL A 392 49.12 -9.74 -45.60
CA VAL A 392 48.61 -10.46 -46.77
C VAL A 392 47.10 -10.24 -46.92
N GLU A 393 46.37 -10.43 -45.83
CA GLU A 393 44.92 -10.26 -45.77
C GLU A 393 44.48 -8.80 -46.06
N GLU A 394 45.06 -7.85 -45.33
CA GLU A 394 44.64 -6.45 -45.30
C GLU A 394 45.18 -5.65 -46.50
N LYS A 395 46.46 -5.81 -46.83
CA LYS A 395 47.16 -4.97 -47.81
C LYS A 395 47.34 -5.68 -49.15
N LEU A 396 47.97 -6.85 -49.18
CA LEU A 396 48.26 -7.55 -50.45
C LEU A 396 46.96 -7.93 -51.17
N LEU A 397 46.08 -8.64 -50.46
CA LEU A 397 44.76 -9.05 -50.96
C LEU A 397 43.74 -7.92 -50.91
N ASN A 398 44.12 -6.71 -50.46
CA ASN A 398 43.24 -5.54 -50.42
C ASN A 398 41.90 -5.81 -49.71
N LYS A 399 41.93 -6.58 -48.61
CA LYS A 399 40.74 -6.97 -47.85
C LYS A 399 39.69 -7.73 -48.69
N VAL A 400 40.13 -8.48 -49.70
CA VAL A 400 39.23 -9.35 -50.50
C VAL A 400 38.73 -10.52 -49.66
N VAL A 401 39.63 -11.15 -48.91
CA VAL A 401 39.33 -12.16 -47.91
C VAL A 401 39.88 -11.64 -46.60
N GLU A 402 39.04 -11.61 -45.57
CA GLU A 402 39.45 -11.23 -44.21
C GLU A 402 38.96 -12.23 -43.17
N ARG A 403 39.76 -12.50 -42.14
CA ARG A 403 39.34 -13.25 -40.96
C ARG A 403 38.18 -12.50 -40.31
N PHE A 404 37.14 -13.26 -39.98
CA PHE A 404 35.88 -12.73 -39.47
C PHE A 404 35.16 -11.75 -40.43
N GLY A 405 35.60 -11.65 -41.69
CA GLY A 405 34.87 -10.94 -42.74
C GLY A 405 33.62 -11.71 -43.16
N ARG A 406 32.51 -11.00 -43.35
CA ARG A 406 31.21 -11.62 -43.65
C ARG A 406 31.08 -12.18 -45.06
N ALA A 407 31.79 -11.56 -45.99
CA ALA A 407 31.69 -11.84 -47.41
C ALA A 407 33.04 -11.62 -48.07
N ILE A 408 33.28 -12.39 -49.14
CA ILE A 408 34.40 -12.17 -50.04
C ILE A 408 34.13 -10.88 -50.83
N GLN A 409 35.02 -9.90 -50.74
CA GLN A 409 34.84 -8.58 -51.34
C GLN A 409 35.23 -8.59 -52.82
N THR A 410 34.39 -9.19 -53.67
CA THR A 410 34.66 -9.36 -55.12
C THR A 410 34.94 -8.03 -55.85
N ASN A 411 34.33 -6.93 -55.42
CA ASN A 411 34.58 -5.60 -55.98
C ASN A 411 36.04 -5.14 -55.80
N ARG A 412 36.72 -5.62 -54.77
CA ARG A 412 38.13 -5.28 -54.46
C ARG A 412 39.13 -6.06 -55.32
N LEU A 413 38.70 -7.15 -55.97
CA LEU A 413 39.52 -7.95 -56.90
C LEU A 413 40.09 -7.12 -58.05
N LYS A 414 39.39 -6.07 -58.48
CA LYS A 414 39.82 -5.18 -59.57
C LYS A 414 41.21 -4.58 -59.33
N ARG A 415 41.62 -4.48 -58.07
CA ARG A 415 42.93 -3.94 -57.68
C ARG A 415 44.03 -5.01 -57.67
N LEU A 416 43.75 -6.31 -57.70
CA LEU A 416 44.73 -7.42 -57.56
C LEU A 416 45.49 -7.81 -58.85
N LYS A 417 45.55 -6.96 -59.86
CA LYS A 417 46.12 -7.32 -61.18
C LYS A 417 47.65 -7.34 -61.22
N ASP A 418 48.27 -6.80 -60.19
CA ASP A 418 49.68 -6.42 -60.07
C ASP A 418 50.41 -7.24 -59.00
N ILE A 419 49.87 -8.41 -58.62
CA ILE A 419 50.60 -9.37 -57.79
C ILE A 419 51.63 -10.07 -58.68
N SER A 420 52.90 -9.97 -58.31
CA SER A 420 54.03 -10.56 -59.03
C SER A 420 54.62 -11.75 -58.28
N ASP A 421 55.47 -12.53 -58.97
CA ASP A 421 56.25 -13.61 -58.36
C ASP A 421 57.19 -13.07 -57.27
N ASP A 422 57.69 -11.83 -57.41
CA ASP A 422 58.51 -11.18 -56.39
C ASP A 422 57.74 -10.99 -55.06
N ASP A 423 56.46 -10.63 -55.12
CA ASP A 423 55.61 -10.49 -53.92
C ASP A 423 55.48 -11.83 -53.20
N ILE A 424 55.26 -12.91 -53.97
CA ILE A 424 55.12 -14.27 -53.45
C ILE A 424 56.44 -14.71 -52.80
N GLN A 425 57.57 -14.48 -53.48
CA GLN A 425 58.88 -14.84 -52.98
C GLN A 425 59.23 -14.11 -51.67
N ILE A 426 58.90 -12.81 -51.55
CA ILE A 426 59.10 -12.04 -50.32
C ILE A 426 58.32 -12.69 -49.17
N ILE A 427 57.06 -13.03 -49.39
CA ILE A 427 56.18 -13.63 -48.38
C ILE A 427 56.65 -15.03 -48.02
N GLU A 428 56.95 -15.89 -48.99
CA GLU A 428 57.42 -17.25 -48.74
C GLU A 428 58.74 -17.24 -47.95
N THR A 429 59.68 -16.36 -48.31
CA THR A 429 60.96 -16.23 -47.61
C THR A 429 60.74 -15.76 -46.17
N ALA A 430 59.94 -14.71 -45.97
CA ALA A 430 59.68 -14.14 -44.65
C ALA A 430 58.87 -15.11 -43.76
N MET A 431 57.82 -15.73 -44.29
CA MET A 431 57.01 -16.72 -43.57
C MET A 431 57.80 -17.99 -43.28
N GLY A 432 58.64 -18.48 -44.22
CA GLY A 432 59.51 -19.63 -44.02
C GLY A 432 60.49 -19.39 -42.87
N LYS A 433 61.15 -18.22 -42.87
CA LYS A 433 62.04 -17.81 -41.77
C LYS A 433 61.30 -17.71 -40.43
N CYS A 434 60.14 -17.06 -40.39
CA CYS A 434 59.35 -16.99 -39.16
C CYS A 434 58.90 -18.38 -38.68
N SER A 435 58.57 -19.30 -39.61
CA SER A 435 58.16 -20.68 -39.32
C SER A 435 59.26 -21.51 -38.67
N ALA A 436 60.50 -21.32 -39.11
CA ALA A 436 61.66 -22.01 -38.57
C ALA A 436 62.01 -21.53 -37.15
N LEU A 437 61.84 -20.23 -36.91
CA LEU A 437 62.34 -19.57 -35.69
C LEU A 437 61.30 -19.43 -34.57
N PHE A 438 59.99 -19.50 -34.85
CA PHE A 438 58.99 -19.39 -33.78
C PHE A 438 58.86 -20.71 -32.98
N LYS A 439 58.61 -20.60 -31.67
CA LYS A 439 58.42 -21.76 -30.78
C LYS A 439 57.02 -22.35 -30.92
N GLY A 440 56.77 -23.13 -31.99
CA GLY A 440 55.50 -23.82 -32.21
C GLY A 440 55.61 -25.26 -32.69
N HIS A 441 56.82 -25.74 -32.97
CA HIS A 441 57.10 -27.10 -33.42
C HIS A 441 58.14 -27.76 -32.50
N ASP A 442 58.00 -29.07 -32.28
CA ASP A 442 59.02 -29.86 -31.59
C ASP A 442 60.18 -30.08 -32.56
N THR A 443 61.23 -29.28 -32.43
CA THR A 443 62.39 -29.33 -33.32
C THR A 443 63.25 -30.53 -32.94
N ALA A 444 63.71 -31.29 -33.94
CA ALA A 444 64.54 -32.47 -33.73
C ALA A 444 65.77 -32.16 -32.86
N PRO A 445 66.12 -33.00 -31.88
CA PRO A 445 67.28 -32.78 -31.00
C PRO A 445 68.57 -32.68 -31.83
N GLY A 446 69.16 -31.48 -31.91
CA GLY A 446 70.38 -31.20 -32.68
C GLY A 446 70.26 -30.09 -33.73
N LEU A 447 69.04 -29.64 -34.06
CA LEU A 447 68.74 -28.47 -34.90
C LEU A 447 68.36 -27.26 -34.02
N TYR A 448 69.14 -26.97 -32.98
CA TYR A 448 68.97 -25.70 -32.26
C TYR A 448 69.53 -24.58 -33.14
N GLU A 449 68.72 -24.05 -34.04
CA GLU A 449 69.01 -22.76 -34.66
C GLU A 449 69.08 -21.73 -33.53
N THR A 450 70.28 -21.19 -33.30
CA THR A 450 70.47 -20.04 -32.42
C THR A 450 69.61 -18.91 -32.98
N MET A 451 68.83 -18.26 -32.12
CA MET A 451 67.97 -17.16 -32.58
C MET A 451 68.85 -16.06 -33.18
N PRO A 452 68.40 -15.42 -34.27
CA PRO A 452 69.18 -14.39 -34.93
C PRO A 452 69.38 -13.19 -34.01
N ALA A 453 70.48 -12.45 -34.22
CA ALA A 453 70.81 -11.25 -33.45
C ALA A 453 69.79 -10.12 -33.70
N SER A 454 69.70 -9.17 -32.77
CA SER A 454 68.68 -8.12 -32.86
C SER A 454 68.81 -7.23 -34.10
N GLU A 455 70.01 -7.09 -34.69
CA GLU A 455 70.19 -6.38 -35.96
C GLU A 455 69.55 -7.10 -37.15
N GLU A 456 69.50 -8.42 -37.13
CA GLU A 456 68.83 -9.21 -38.16
C GLU A 456 67.31 -9.14 -37.99
N ILE A 457 66.81 -9.21 -36.76
CA ILE A 457 65.39 -8.99 -36.45
C ILE A 457 64.93 -7.59 -36.92
N GLU A 458 65.78 -6.57 -36.75
CA GLU A 458 65.51 -5.21 -37.25
C GLU A 458 65.37 -5.16 -38.77
N LYS A 459 66.19 -5.92 -39.50
CA LYS A 459 66.06 -6.05 -40.97
C LYS A 459 64.76 -6.76 -41.33
N ASP A 460 64.36 -7.78 -40.58
CA ASP A 460 63.10 -8.50 -40.83
C ASP A 460 61.87 -7.60 -40.62
N ILE A 461 61.86 -6.76 -39.58
CA ILE A 461 60.83 -5.72 -39.39
C ILE A 461 60.85 -4.71 -40.54
N LYS A 462 62.04 -4.30 -40.97
CA LYS A 462 62.17 -3.35 -42.08
C LYS A 462 61.56 -3.91 -43.36
N THR A 463 61.75 -5.20 -43.65
CA THR A 463 61.16 -5.87 -44.82
C THR A 463 59.63 -5.77 -44.83
N ILE A 464 58.95 -6.12 -43.73
CA ILE A 464 57.48 -6.03 -43.67
C ILE A 464 56.99 -4.57 -43.76
N LYS A 465 57.75 -3.62 -43.18
CA LYS A 465 57.43 -2.18 -43.17
C LYS A 465 57.59 -1.53 -44.54
N ASP A 466 58.65 -1.87 -45.26
CA ASP A 466 58.89 -1.36 -46.61
C ASP A 466 57.87 -1.95 -47.59
N PHE A 467 57.52 -3.22 -47.44
CA PHE A 467 56.46 -3.85 -48.23
C PHE A 467 55.08 -3.25 -47.95
N GLU A 468 54.72 -2.99 -46.68
CA GLU A 468 53.48 -2.28 -46.33
C GLU A 468 53.42 -0.88 -46.98
N LYS A 469 54.53 -0.13 -46.93
CA LYS A 469 54.63 1.20 -47.56
C LYS A 469 54.48 1.16 -49.07
N GLU A 470 55.06 0.17 -49.73
CA GLU A 470 54.92 0.00 -51.17
C GLU A 470 53.46 -0.31 -51.55
N LEU A 471 52.83 -1.26 -50.83
CA LEU A 471 51.43 -1.64 -51.06
C LEU A 471 50.48 -0.46 -50.84
N THR A 472 50.68 0.32 -49.78
CA THR A 472 49.82 1.46 -49.43
C THR A 472 50.08 2.69 -50.31
N GLY A 473 51.36 3.04 -50.55
CA GLY A 473 51.75 4.24 -51.28
C GLY A 473 51.67 4.07 -52.80
N THR A 474 52.36 3.08 -53.34
CA THR A 474 52.49 2.86 -54.80
C THR A 474 51.25 2.19 -55.36
N ARG A 475 50.81 1.10 -54.73
CA ARG A 475 49.69 0.26 -55.21
C ARG A 475 48.33 0.66 -54.63
N LYS A 476 48.28 1.67 -53.75
CA LYS A 476 47.06 2.27 -53.17
C LYS A 476 46.11 1.25 -52.52
N ARG A 477 46.70 0.31 -51.76
CA ARG A 477 46.01 -0.72 -50.98
C ARG A 477 45.69 -0.18 -49.58
N ASN A 478 44.46 0.27 -49.35
CA ASN A 478 44.05 0.96 -48.11
C ASN A 478 43.39 0.04 -47.09
#